data_AF-A0A1F3ATE3-F1
#
_entry.id   AF-A0A1F3ATE3-F1
#
_cell.length_a   1.000
_cell.length_b   1.000
_cell.length_c   1.000
_cell.angle_alpha   90.00
_cell.angle_beta   90.00
_cell.angle_gamma   90.00
#
_symmetry.space_group_name_H-M   'P 1'
#
loop_
_entity.id
_entity.type
_entity.pdbx_description
1 polymer ?
#
loop_
_entity_poly.entity_id
_entity_poly.type
_entity_poly.pdbx_seq_one_letter_code
_entity_poly.pdbx_strand_id
1 'polypeptide(L)'
;MGKDEATLLHLLGKPLLVRREAPAQVWQYHGETCVLDFFLYQDAGQDAGPFVVTYTETRAKAEDKVTPETCLEQVLAKPIPAAQS
;
A
#
# COMPACT_ATOMS: atom_id res chain seq x y z
N MET A 1 -3.12 -5.39 8.35
CA MET A 1 -3.26 -6.68 7.66
C MET A 1 -4.74 -6.99 7.43
N GLY A 2 -5.06 -7.76 6.38
CA GLY A 2 -6.41 -8.21 6.04
C GLY A 2 -7.32 -7.20 5.34
N LYS A 3 -6.82 -5.99 5.03
CA LYS A 3 -7.60 -5.00 4.27
C LYS A 3 -7.55 -5.32 2.80
N ASP A 4 -8.70 -5.29 2.13
CA ASP A 4 -8.78 -5.45 0.68
C ASP A 4 -8.37 -4.17 -0.07
N GLU A 5 -8.24 -4.29 -1.39
CA GLU A 5 -7.91 -3.18 -2.30
C GLU A 5 -8.87 -1.99 -2.15
N ALA A 6 -10.18 -2.25 -2.05
CA ALA A 6 -11.20 -1.20 -1.94
C ALA A 6 -11.05 -0.39 -0.64
N THR A 7 -10.84 -1.07 0.48
CA THR A 7 -10.58 -0.44 1.78
C THR A 7 -9.28 0.37 1.74
N LEU A 8 -8.23 -0.17 1.10
CA LEU A 8 -6.95 0.52 1.00
C LEU A 8 -7.07 1.81 0.18
N LEU A 9 -7.78 1.76 -0.96
CA LEU A 9 -8.07 2.93 -1.79
C LEU A 9 -8.92 3.98 -1.06
N HIS A 10 -9.89 3.54 -0.25
CA HIS A 10 -10.73 4.45 0.53
C HIS A 10 -9.92 5.21 1.60
N LEU A 11 -8.99 4.51 2.27
CA LEU A 11 -8.20 5.09 3.36
C LEU A 11 -7.02 5.93 2.88
N LEU A 12 -6.32 5.46 1.85
CA LEU A 12 -5.02 6.04 1.43
C LEU A 12 -5.10 6.76 0.07
N GLY A 13 -6.23 6.65 -0.63
CA GLY A 13 -6.31 7.06 -2.02
C GLY A 13 -5.62 6.08 -2.97
N LYS A 14 -5.31 6.52 -4.19
CA LYS A 14 -4.61 5.69 -5.16
C LYS A 14 -3.13 5.53 -4.80
N PRO A 15 -2.55 4.32 -4.97
CA PRO A 15 -1.10 4.16 -4.90
C PRO A 15 -0.43 4.93 -6.04
N LEU A 16 0.82 5.34 -5.83
CA LEU A 16 1.62 5.97 -6.88
C LEU A 16 2.09 4.94 -7.91
N LEU A 17 2.37 3.71 -7.46
CA LEU A 17 2.74 2.60 -8.32
C LEU A 17 2.05 1.30 -7.87
N VAL A 18 1.57 0.53 -8.84
CA VAL A 18 1.14 -0.86 -8.64
C VAL A 18 2.06 -1.75 -9.45
N ARG A 19 2.75 -2.68 -8.79
CA ARG A 19 3.53 -3.74 -9.43
C ARG A 19 2.77 -5.05 -9.31
N ARG A 20 2.61 -5.77 -10.42
CA ARG A 20 1.99 -7.10 -10.44
C ARG A 20 3.09 -8.14 -10.48
N GLU A 21 3.23 -8.88 -9.39
CA GLU A 21 4.29 -9.86 -9.15
C GLU A 21 3.64 -11.17 -8.72
N ALA A 22 3.00 -11.88 -9.67
CA ALA A 22 2.18 -13.06 -9.37
C ALA A 22 2.90 -14.04 -8.43
N PRO A 23 2.24 -14.50 -7.33
CA PRO A 23 0.82 -14.37 -7.02
C PRO A 23 0.42 -13.08 -6.26
N ALA A 24 1.30 -12.10 -6.16
CA ALA A 24 1.11 -10.88 -5.40
C ALA A 24 0.84 -9.63 -6.27
N GLN A 25 0.29 -8.61 -5.61
CA GLN A 25 0.43 -7.22 -6.03
C GLN A 25 1.22 -6.46 -4.97
N VAL A 26 2.08 -5.54 -5.41
CA VAL A 26 2.75 -4.59 -4.52
C VAL A 26 2.29 -3.19 -4.85
N TRP A 27 1.65 -2.53 -3.89
CA TRP A 27 1.17 -1.16 -4.01
C TRP A 27 2.10 -0.23 -3.25
N GLN A 28 2.64 0.77 -3.95
CA GLN A 28 3.59 1.72 -3.37
C GLN A 28 2.92 3.07 -3.12
N TYR A 29 3.01 3.53 -1.89
CA TYR A 29 2.62 4.88 -1.49
C TYR A 29 3.86 5.67 -1.09
N HIS A 30 3.93 6.92 -1.52
CA HIS A 30 5.10 7.75 -1.27
C HIS A 30 4.75 8.76 -0.17
N GLY A 31 5.42 8.64 0.97
CA GLY A 31 5.52 9.73 1.92
C GLY A 31 6.53 10.76 1.42
N GLU A 32 6.77 11.80 2.22
CA GLU A 32 7.79 12.81 1.93
C GLU A 32 9.18 12.18 1.93
N THR A 33 9.53 11.47 3.01
CA THR A 33 10.86 10.89 3.25
C THR A 33 10.89 9.37 3.09
N CYS A 34 9.79 8.74 2.71
CA CYS A 34 9.68 7.28 2.68
C CYS A 34 8.82 6.75 1.52
N VAL A 35 8.90 5.44 1.30
CA VAL A 35 7.95 4.66 0.53
C VAL A 35 7.35 3.59 1.44
N LEU A 36 6.02 3.46 1.44
CA LEU A 36 5.28 2.41 2.13
C LEU A 36 4.74 1.43 1.08
N ASP A 37 5.25 0.21 1.14
CA ASP A 37 4.84 -0.88 0.26
C ASP A 37 3.80 -1.75 0.98
N PHE A 38 2.66 -1.97 0.31
CA PHE A 38 1.66 -2.95 0.71
C PHE A 38 1.77 -4.15 -0.20
N PHE A 39 1.95 -5.33 0.38
CA PHE A 39 1.98 -6.59 -0.34
C PHE A 39 0.63 -7.26 -0.17
N LEU A 40 -0.06 -7.43 -1.30
CA LEU A 40 -1.39 -8.01 -1.35
C LEU A 40 -1.33 -9.36 -2.04
N TYR A 41 -2.02 -10.34 -1.48
CA TYR A 41 -2.14 -11.68 -2.04
C TYR A 41 -3.62 -12.03 -2.14
N GLN A 42 -3.97 -12.86 -3.12
CA GLN A 42 -5.26 -13.53 -3.10
C GLN A 42 -5.28 -14.53 -1.95
N ASP A 43 -6.43 -14.65 -1.29
CA ASP A 43 -6.62 -15.73 -0.32
C ASP A 43 -6.44 -17.07 -1.04
N ALA A 44 -5.46 -17.87 -0.60
CA ALA A 44 -5.11 -19.15 -1.22
C ALA A 44 -6.26 -20.18 -1.15
N GLY A 45 -7.29 -19.93 -0.34
CA GLY A 45 -8.51 -20.74 -0.29
C GLY A 45 -9.58 -20.37 -1.32
N GLN A 46 -9.39 -19.31 -2.11
CA GLN A 46 -10.36 -18.84 -3.11
C GLN A 46 -9.66 -18.53 -4.44
N ASP A 47 -9.94 -19.34 -5.47
CA ASP A 47 -9.39 -19.17 -6.83
C ASP A 47 -9.71 -17.79 -7.48
N ALA A 48 -10.63 -17.02 -6.90
CA ALA A 48 -11.03 -15.69 -7.36
C ALA A 48 -11.30 -14.68 -6.23
N GLY A 49 -10.71 -14.88 -5.04
CA GLY A 49 -10.87 -13.97 -3.90
C GLY A 49 -10.20 -12.60 -4.12
N PRO A 50 -10.62 -11.54 -3.39
CA PRO A 50 -9.99 -10.22 -3.48
C PRO A 50 -8.54 -10.28 -2.98
N PHE A 51 -7.68 -9.41 -3.51
CA PHE A 51 -6.35 -9.21 -2.96
C PHE A 51 -6.45 -8.52 -1.59
N VAL A 52 -5.80 -9.09 -0.58
CA VAL A 52 -5.76 -8.53 0.78
C VAL A 52 -4.34 -8.28 1.22
N VAL A 53 -4.12 -7.21 1.98
CA VAL A 53 -2.82 -6.85 2.55
C VAL A 53 -2.37 -7.92 3.55
N THR A 54 -1.29 -8.63 3.25
CA THR A 54 -0.69 -9.61 4.17
C THR A 54 0.58 -9.08 4.85
N TYR A 55 1.29 -8.17 4.18
CA TYR A 55 2.55 -7.63 4.64
C TYR A 55 2.73 -6.17 4.22
N THR A 56 3.52 -5.42 4.99
CA THR A 56 3.87 -4.03 4.70
C THR A 56 5.34 -3.79 4.97
N GLU A 57 6.00 -3.04 4.10
CA GLU A 57 7.40 -2.64 4.25
C GLU A 57 7.54 -1.12 4.16
N THR A 58 8.39 -0.55 5.01
CA THR A 58 8.73 0.89 4.97
C THR A 58 10.17 1.04 4.53
N ARG A 59 10.40 1.87 3.50
CA ARG A 59 11.72 2.17 2.96
C ARG A 59 11.98 3.67 3.07
N ALA A 60 13.08 4.07 3.72
CA ALA A 60 13.52 5.45 3.73
C ALA A 60 14.06 5.86 2.34
N LYS A 61 13.81 7.11 1.92
CA LYS A 61 14.39 7.68 0.69
C LYS A 61 15.81 8.22 0.90
N ALA A 62 16.20 8.46 2.14
CA ALA A 62 17.50 8.98 2.55
C ALA A 62 18.11 8.08 3.66
N GLU A 63 19.31 8.41 4.13
CA GLU A 63 20.03 7.63 5.14
C GLU A 63 19.36 7.67 6.53
N ASP A 64 18.46 8.62 6.76
CA ASP A 64 17.70 8.71 8.01
C ASP A 64 16.68 7.58 8.14
N LYS A 65 16.65 6.94 9.32
CA LYS A 65 15.65 5.93 9.64
C LYS A 65 14.29 6.59 9.80
N VAL A 66 13.34 6.18 8.97
CA VAL A 66 11.92 6.53 9.12
C VAL A 66 11.18 5.35 9.75
N THR A 67 10.30 5.62 10.72
CA THR A 67 9.47 4.57 11.30
C THR A 67 8.24 4.31 10.42
N PRO A 68 7.64 3.11 10.47
CA PRO A 68 6.41 2.83 9.73
C PRO A 68 5.26 3.80 10.05
N GLU A 69 5.14 4.24 11.31
CA GLU A 69 4.10 5.15 11.77
C GLU A 69 4.28 6.53 11.13
N THR A 70 5.49 7.10 11.24
CA THR A 70 5.84 8.38 10.58
C THR A 70 5.59 8.30 9.08
N CYS A 71 5.94 7.17 8.46
CA CYS A 71 5.74 6.99 7.02
C CYS A 71 4.24 6.95 6.66
N LEU A 72 3.44 6.23 7.43
CA LEU A 72 1.99 6.17 7.24
C LEU A 72 1.33 7.54 7.41
N GLU A 73 1.74 8.33 8.42
CA GLU A 73 1.26 9.70 8.61
C GLU A 73 1.54 10.59 7.39
N GLN A 74 2.74 10.49 6.81
CA GLN A 74 3.08 11.24 5.60
C GLN A 74 2.24 10.82 4.38
N VAL A 75 1.94 9.53 4.24
CA VAL A 75 1.05 9.01 3.19
C VAL A 75 -0.38 9.53 3.40
N LEU A 76 -0.88 9.50 4.63
CA LEU A 76 -2.23 9.97 4.98
C LEU A 76 -2.40 11.48 4.82
N ALA A 77 -1.32 12.26 4.99
CA ALA A 77 -1.36 13.71 4.83
C ALA A 77 -1.52 14.16 3.36
N LYS A 78 -1.22 13.29 2.38
CA LYS A 78 -1.26 13.60 0.95
C LYS A 78 -1.86 12.44 0.13
N PRO A 79 -3.13 12.05 0.36
CA PRO A 79 -3.75 10.98 -0.41
C PRO A 79 -3.95 11.43 -1.85
N ILE A 80 -3.58 10.58 -2.82
CA ILE A 80 -3.93 10.81 -4.23
C ILE A 80 -5.42 10.46 -4.36
N PRO A 81 -6.31 11.41 -4.75
CA PRO A 81 -7.73 11.12 -4.81
C PRO A 81 -8.00 9.91 -5.71
N ALA A 82 -8.73 8.93 -5.18
CA ALA A 82 -9.34 7.92 -6.02
C ALA A 82 -10.38 8.64 -6.89
N ALA A 83 -10.03 8.92 -8.16
CA ALA A 83 -10.95 9.54 -9.11
C ALA A 83 -12.33 8.90 -8.98
N GLN A 84 -13.31 9.70 -8.57
CA GLN A 84 -14.69 9.27 -8.39
C GLN A 84 -15.19 8.87 -9.78
N SER A 85 -15.67 7.63 -9.91
CA SER A 85 -16.26 7.12 -11.14
C SER A 85 -17.68 7.63 -11.30
#